data_AF-A0A2H1VFU9-F1
#
_entry.id   AF-A0A2H1VFU9-F1
#
_cell.length_a   1.000
_cell.length_b   1.000
_cell.length_c   1.000
_cell.angle_alpha   90.00
_cell.angle_beta   90.00
_cell.angle_gamma   90.00
#
_symmetry.space_group_name_H-M   'P 1'
#
loop_
_entity.id
_entity.type
_entity.pdbx_description
1 polymer ?
#
loop_
_entity_poly.entity_id
_entity_poly.type
_entity_poly.pdbx_seq_one_letter_code
_entity_poly.pdbx_strand_id
1 'polypeptide(L)'
;MPPPSRGIGFGIPYLITIFMGVRVVLHYISALNDPAVQSYLLYSSVLGLKVLSMAFLTARVRYAKNVFANPEDAAAKKGKVKYDDPDVERVRRAHLNDLENIPVFWVLGALYLTTAPSAWLATTLFRVY
;
A
#
# COMPACT_ATOMS: atom_id res chain seq x y z
N MET A 1 5.89 40.04 -31.20
CA MET A 1 5.09 40.65 -30.11
C MET A 1 5.97 41.64 -29.36
N PRO A 2 5.50 42.87 -29.11
CA PRO A 2 6.21 43.84 -28.27
C PRO A 2 6.56 43.24 -26.89
N PRO A 3 7.65 43.69 -26.24
CA PRO A 3 8.08 43.22 -24.93
C PRO A 3 6.98 43.12 -23.85
N PRO A 4 6.08 44.12 -23.66
CA PRO A 4 5.00 44.03 -22.67
C PRO A 4 4.00 42.90 -22.96
N SER A 5 3.65 42.70 -24.24
CA SER A 5 2.76 41.61 -24.67
C SER A 5 3.36 40.21 -24.50
N ARG A 6 4.69 40.06 -24.53
CA ARG A 6 5.35 38.78 -24.21
C ARG A 6 5.29 38.47 -22.71
N GLY A 7 5.52 39.47 -21.85
CA GLY A 7 5.40 39.31 -20.40
C GLY A 7 4.00 38.89 -19.96
N ILE A 8 2.97 39.45 -20.58
CA ILE A 8 1.57 39.07 -20.34
C ILE A 8 1.29 37.66 -20.87
N GLY A 9 1.72 37.37 -22.10
CA GLY A 9 1.48 36.09 -22.77
C GLY A 9 2.11 34.87 -22.10
N PHE A 10 3.26 35.03 -21.41
CA PHE A 10 3.90 33.95 -20.67
C PHE A 10 3.71 34.04 -19.15
N GLY A 11 3.61 35.24 -18.60
CA GLY A 11 3.47 35.46 -17.16
C GLY A 11 2.10 35.05 -16.63
N ILE A 12 1.00 35.38 -17.32
CA ILE A 12 -0.35 35.01 -16.86
C ILE A 12 -0.53 33.48 -16.84
N PRO A 13 -0.21 32.72 -17.90
CA PRO A 13 -0.30 31.26 -17.85
C PRO A 13 0.58 30.65 -16.76
N TYR A 14 1.78 31.19 -16.54
CA TYR A 14 2.68 30.71 -15.49
C TYR A 14 2.08 30.91 -14.09
N LEU A 15 1.50 32.07 -13.81
CA LEU A 15 0.82 32.35 -12.54
C LEU A 15 -0.41 31.45 -12.34
N ILE A 16 -1.18 31.17 -13.40
CA ILE A 16 -2.32 30.24 -13.34
C ILE A 16 -1.83 28.83 -12.98
N THR A 17 -0.76 28.35 -13.62
CA THR A 17 -0.19 27.02 -13.33
C THR A 17 0.29 26.93 -11.89
N ILE A 18 0.98 27.96 -11.37
CA ILE A 18 1.39 28.00 -9.97
C ILE A 18 0.18 28.00 -9.04
N PHE A 19 -0.82 28.84 -9.31
CA PHE A 19 -2.03 28.92 -8.49
C PHE A 19 -2.78 27.59 -8.47
N MET A 20 -2.97 26.95 -9.62
CA MET A 20 -3.59 25.63 -9.70
C MET A 20 -2.78 24.59 -8.94
N GLY A 21 -1.45 24.57 -9.10
CA GLY A 21 -0.56 23.68 -8.35
C GLY A 21 -0.71 23.84 -6.83
N VAL A 22 -0.70 25.08 -6.33
CA VAL A 22 -0.90 25.37 -4.91
C VAL A 22 -2.29 24.93 -4.44
N ARG A 23 -3.35 25.19 -5.21
CA ARG A 23 -4.72 24.79 -4.87
C ARG A 23 -4.87 23.27 -4.79
N VAL A 24 -4.25 22.53 -5.70
CA VAL A 24 -4.24 21.07 -5.70
C VAL A 24 -3.54 20.54 -4.45
N VAL A 25 -2.36 21.07 -4.10
CA VAL A 25 -1.64 20.67 -2.89
C VAL A 25 -2.47 20.95 -1.63
N LEU A 26 -3.04 22.14 -1.51
CA LEU A 26 -3.90 22.50 -0.38
C LEU A 26 -5.13 21.60 -0.27
N HIS A 27 -5.74 21.24 -1.40
CA HIS A 27 -6.87 20.31 -1.44
C HIS A 27 -6.49 18.94 -0.86
N TYR A 28 -5.36 18.35 -1.27
CA TYR A 28 -4.92 17.07 -0.73
C TYR A 28 -4.51 17.13 0.74
N ILE A 29 -3.88 18.23 1.18
CA ILE A 29 -3.59 18.44 2.61
C ILE A 29 -4.91 18.46 3.42
N SER A 30 -5.93 19.14 2.91
CA SER A 30 -7.24 19.16 3.58
C SER A 30 -7.93 17.80 3.58
N ALA A 31 -7.77 17.01 2.51
CA ALA A 31 -8.35 15.68 2.39
C ALA A 31 -7.80 14.69 3.43
N LEU A 32 -6.58 14.88 3.94
CA LEU A 32 -6.02 14.05 5.02
C LEU A 32 -6.74 14.22 6.37
N ASN A 33 -7.54 15.29 6.52
CA ASN A 33 -8.37 15.50 7.70
C ASN A 33 -9.75 14.84 7.57
N ASP A 34 -10.07 14.25 6.43
CA ASP A 34 -11.33 13.52 6.24
C ASP A 34 -11.32 12.20 7.04
N PRO A 35 -12.32 11.93 7.89
CA PRO A 35 -12.35 10.72 8.71
C PRO A 35 -12.35 9.41 7.89
N ALA A 36 -12.97 9.39 6.71
CA ALA A 36 -12.96 8.24 5.83
C ALA A 36 -11.54 8.00 5.28
N VAL A 37 -10.85 9.05 4.85
CA VAL A 37 -9.44 8.97 4.41
C VAL A 37 -8.53 8.50 5.54
N GLN A 38 -8.67 9.03 6.75
CA GLN A 38 -7.88 8.61 7.90
C GLN A 38 -8.10 7.13 8.24
N SER A 39 -9.36 6.68 8.20
CA SER A 39 -9.68 5.26 8.43
C SER A 39 -9.03 4.37 7.38
N TYR A 40 -9.11 4.75 6.09
CA TYR A 40 -8.46 4.02 5.00
C TYR A 40 -6.95 3.90 5.21
N LEU A 41 -6.28 5.00 5.56
CA LEU A 41 -4.82 5.00 5.80
C LEU A 41 -4.44 4.09 6.98
N LEU A 42 -5.21 4.15 8.08
CA LEU A 42 -4.97 3.29 9.24
C LEU A 42 -5.11 1.80 8.87
N TYR A 43 -6.25 1.38 8.31
CA TYR A 43 -6.47 -0.02 7.97
C TYR A 43 -5.52 -0.51 6.87
N SER A 44 -5.22 0.33 5.87
CA SER A 44 -4.21 0.01 4.85
C SER A 44 -2.82 -0.23 5.46
N SER A 45 -2.42 0.57 6.46
CA SER A 45 -1.14 0.41 7.15
C SER A 45 -1.08 -0.88 7.99
N VAL A 46 -2.19 -1.23 8.66
CA VAL A 46 -2.32 -2.48 9.42
C VAL A 46 -2.21 -3.69 8.50
N LEU A 47 -2.90 -3.66 7.36
CA LEU A 47 -2.81 -4.71 6.34
C LEU A 47 -1.40 -4.80 5.74
N GLY A 48 -0.75 -3.67 5.46
CA GLY A 48 0.65 -3.66 5.00
C GLY A 48 1.59 -4.31 6.02
N LEU A 49 1.41 -3.99 7.31
CA LEU A 49 2.19 -4.60 8.39
C LEU A 49 1.92 -6.11 8.52
N LYS A 50 0.69 -6.56 8.28
CA LYS A 50 0.34 -7.99 8.20
C LYS A 50 1.13 -8.69 7.09
N VAL A 51 1.16 -8.14 5.87
CA VAL A 51 1.93 -8.73 4.76
C VAL A 51 3.41 -8.87 5.11
N LEU A 52 4.02 -7.81 5.67
CA LEU A 52 5.41 -7.84 6.10
C LEU A 52 5.65 -8.91 7.19
N SER A 53 4.72 -9.04 8.12
CA SER A 53 4.78 -10.04 9.19
C SER A 53 4.72 -11.48 8.64
N MET A 54 4.00 -11.71 7.53
CA MET A 54 3.92 -13.03 6.90
C MET A 54 5.27 -13.51 6.33
N ALA A 55 6.12 -12.59 5.84
CA ALA A 55 7.49 -12.92 5.42
C ALA A 55 8.32 -13.42 6.62
N PHE A 56 8.25 -12.71 7.74
CA PHE A 56 8.94 -13.08 8.98
C PHE A 56 8.45 -14.43 9.53
N LEU A 57 7.14 -14.67 9.54
CA LEU A 57 6.57 -15.95 9.97
C LEU A 57 7.04 -17.10 9.07
N THR A 58 7.09 -16.90 7.76
CA THR A 58 7.60 -17.91 6.82
C THR A 58 9.05 -18.27 7.15
N ALA A 59 9.91 -17.26 7.37
CA ALA A 59 11.29 -17.47 7.79
C ALA A 59 11.36 -18.23 9.13
N ARG A 60 10.59 -17.82 10.14
CA ARG A 60 10.55 -18.48 11.46
C ARG A 60 10.21 -19.96 11.34
N VAL A 61 9.20 -20.33 10.54
CA VAL A 61 8.80 -21.74 10.36
C VAL A 61 9.90 -22.52 9.64
N ARG A 62 10.53 -21.95 8.61
CA ARG A 62 11.68 -22.57 7.92
C ARG A 62 12.84 -22.85 8.86
N TYR A 63 13.21 -21.86 9.69
CA TYR A 63 14.26 -22.01 10.69
C TYR A 63 13.90 -23.02 11.77
N ALA A 64 12.67 -23.03 12.28
CA ALA A 64 12.22 -23.99 13.30
C ALA A 64 12.30 -25.44 12.80
N LYS A 65 12.04 -25.67 11.51
CA LYS A 65 12.05 -27.00 10.89
C LYS A 65 13.36 -27.38 10.22
N ASN A 66 14.33 -26.46 10.12
CA ASN A 66 15.55 -26.61 9.32
C ASN A 66 15.26 -27.02 7.86
N VAL A 67 14.18 -26.47 7.30
CA VAL A 67 13.75 -26.71 5.91
C VAL A 67 13.85 -25.41 5.12
N PHE A 68 14.74 -25.40 4.14
CA PHE A 68 15.06 -24.21 3.34
C PHE A 68 14.69 -24.42 1.88
N ALA A 69 14.41 -23.32 1.18
CA ALA A 69 14.12 -23.35 -0.25
C ALA A 69 15.41 -23.45 -1.05
N ASN A 70 16.47 -22.79 -0.60
CA ASN A 70 17.69 -22.69 -1.36
C ASN A 70 18.81 -23.58 -0.77
N PRO A 71 19.68 -24.16 -1.61
CA PRO A 71 20.75 -25.05 -1.17
C PRO A 71 21.83 -24.35 -0.33
N GLU A 72 22.12 -23.07 -0.57
CA GLU A 72 23.09 -22.29 0.21
C GLU A 72 22.67 -22.11 1.67
N ASP A 73 21.38 -21.81 1.89
CA ASP A 73 20.81 -21.67 3.24
C ASP A 73 20.79 -23.01 3.97
N ALA A 74 20.44 -24.08 3.24
CA ALA A 74 20.44 -25.43 3.77
C ALA A 74 21.86 -25.88 4.16
N ALA A 75 22.87 -25.60 3.34
CA ALA A 75 24.26 -25.92 3.64
C ALA A 75 24.78 -25.14 4.85
N ALA A 76 24.52 -23.83 4.91
CA ALA A 76 24.96 -22.96 6.01
C ALA A 76 24.35 -23.35 7.36
N LYS A 77 23.11 -23.85 7.37
CA LYS A 77 22.38 -24.24 8.59
C LYS A 77 22.29 -25.74 8.82
N LYS A 78 22.99 -26.56 8.02
CA LYS A 78 22.88 -28.04 8.03
C LYS A 78 21.43 -28.53 7.92
N GLY A 79 20.59 -27.76 7.23
CA GLY A 79 19.19 -28.07 6.96
C GLY A 79 18.99 -28.88 5.68
N LYS A 80 17.74 -29.16 5.35
CA LYS A 80 17.36 -29.87 4.14
C LYS A 80 16.69 -28.92 3.15
N VAL A 81 17.00 -29.08 1.87
CA VAL A 81 16.25 -28.42 0.80
C VAL A 81 14.96 -29.19 0.62
N LYS A 82 13.83 -28.55 0.95
CA LYS A 82 12.50 -29.15 0.81
C LYS A 82 11.47 -28.05 0.55
N TYR A 83 10.58 -28.31 -0.40
CA TYR A 83 9.61 -27.33 -0.91
C TYR A 83 8.16 -27.65 -0.52
N ASP A 84 7.89 -28.87 -0.05
CA ASP A 84 6.57 -29.43 0.22
C ASP A 84 6.29 -29.60 1.72
N ASP A 85 7.01 -28.87 2.60
CA ASP A 85 6.71 -28.92 4.03
C ASP A 85 5.32 -28.29 4.30
N PRO A 86 4.37 -29.03 4.90
CA PRO A 86 2.99 -28.59 5.00
C PRO A 86 2.79 -27.30 5.81
N ASP A 87 3.64 -27.04 6.81
CA ASP A 87 3.52 -25.83 7.64
C ASP A 87 4.13 -24.62 6.94
N VAL A 88 5.29 -24.78 6.29
CA VAL A 88 5.87 -23.73 5.44
C VAL A 88 4.89 -23.35 4.32
N GLU A 89 4.28 -24.35 3.70
CA GLU A 89 3.30 -24.17 2.64
C GLU A 89 2.00 -23.53 3.12
N ARG A 90 1.59 -23.78 4.36
CA ARG A 90 0.45 -23.09 4.96
C ARG A 90 0.71 -21.60 5.11
N VAL A 91 1.87 -21.20 5.64
CA VAL A 91 2.22 -19.79 5.80
C VAL A 91 2.43 -19.11 4.44
N ARG A 92 3.07 -19.80 3.48
CA ARG A 92 3.24 -19.30 2.11
C ARG A 92 1.90 -19.04 1.43
N ARG A 93 0.93 -19.95 1.53
CA ARG A 93 -0.41 -19.76 0.97
C ARG A 93 -1.15 -18.59 1.62
N ALA A 94 -1.03 -18.43 2.94
CA ALA A 94 -1.60 -17.27 3.62
C ALA A 94 -0.95 -15.95 3.15
N HIS A 95 0.37 -15.93 2.94
CA HIS A 95 1.06 -14.76 2.40
C HIS A 95 0.64 -14.48 0.94
N LEU A 96 0.49 -15.52 0.10
CA LEU A 96 0.00 -15.35 -1.27
C LEU A 96 -1.43 -14.80 -1.30
N ASN A 97 -2.32 -15.33 -0.45
CA ASN A 97 -3.67 -14.79 -0.29
C ASN A 97 -3.64 -13.30 0.08
N ASP A 98 -2.72 -12.90 0.94
CA ASP A 98 -2.53 -11.50 1.31
C ASP A 98 -2.05 -10.64 0.12
N LEU A 99 -1.11 -11.17 -0.67
CA LEU A 99 -0.59 -10.50 -1.88
C LEU A 99 -1.62 -10.41 -3.01
N GLU A 100 -2.55 -11.35 -3.10
CA GLU A 100 -3.63 -11.35 -4.10
C GLU A 100 -4.76 -10.38 -3.70
N ASN A 101 -5.07 -10.27 -2.41
CA ASN A 101 -6.24 -9.53 -1.94
C ASN A 101 -5.91 -8.09 -1.51
N ILE A 102 -4.86 -7.87 -0.71
CA ILE A 102 -4.61 -6.56 -0.08
C ILE A 102 -4.31 -5.45 -1.10
N PRO A 103 -3.55 -5.69 -2.18
CA PRO A 103 -3.38 -4.69 -3.23
C PRO A 103 -4.70 -4.31 -3.91
N VAL A 104 -5.61 -5.27 -4.08
CA VAL A 104 -6.96 -5.01 -4.62
C VAL A 104 -7.74 -4.11 -3.67
N PHE A 105 -7.65 -4.35 -2.36
CA PHE A 105 -8.23 -3.47 -1.36
C PHE A 105 -7.66 -2.05 -1.38
N TRP A 106 -6.33 -1.88 -1.49
CA TRP A 106 -5.74 -0.54 -1.59
C TRP A 106 -6.26 0.22 -2.81
N VAL A 107 -6.31 -0.43 -3.97
CA VAL A 107 -6.81 0.21 -5.19
C VAL A 107 -8.31 0.54 -5.07
N LEU A 108 -9.14 -0.44 -4.69
CA LEU A 108 -10.58 -0.24 -4.58
C LEU A 108 -10.96 0.73 -3.47
N GLY A 109 -10.28 0.69 -2.33
CA GLY A 109 -10.48 1.62 -1.21
C GLY A 109 -10.14 3.05 -1.61
N ALA A 110 -9.02 3.26 -2.29
CA ALA A 110 -8.64 4.56 -2.83
C ALA A 110 -9.68 5.08 -3.84
N LEU A 111 -10.13 4.23 -4.78
CA LEU A 111 -11.18 4.58 -5.74
C LEU A 111 -12.51 4.91 -5.03
N TYR A 112 -12.89 4.13 -4.03
CA TYR A 112 -14.13 4.36 -3.29
C TYR A 112 -14.14 5.72 -2.58
N LEU A 113 -13.01 6.16 -2.02
CA LEU A 113 -12.89 7.49 -1.39
C LEU A 113 -13.14 8.65 -2.38
N THR A 114 -12.92 8.44 -3.69
CA THR A 114 -13.22 9.46 -4.72
C THR A 114 -14.71 9.65 -4.97
N THR A 115 -15.56 8.75 -4.46
CA THR A 115 -17.02 8.80 -4.62
C THR A 115 -17.73 9.61 -3.52
N ALA A 116 -16.96 10.31 -2.68
CA ALA A 116 -17.45 11.02 -1.50
C ALA A 116 -18.37 10.16 -0.60
N PRO A 117 -17.90 8.98 -0.15
CA PRO A 117 -18.72 8.08 0.65
C PRO A 117 -18.98 8.63 2.05
N SER A 118 -20.05 8.17 2.68
CA SER A 118 -20.25 8.47 4.10
C SER A 118 -19.11 7.88 4.93
N ALA A 119 -18.55 8.66 5.86
CA ALA A 119 -17.42 8.22 6.69
C ALA A 119 -17.73 6.93 7.47
N TRP A 120 -18.95 6.81 7.99
CA TRP A 120 -19.40 5.63 8.73
C TRP A 120 -19.36 4.35 7.87
N LEU A 121 -19.91 4.39 6.65
CA LEU A 121 -19.88 3.24 5.74
C LEU A 121 -18.46 2.89 5.34
N ALA A 122 -17.64 3.88 4.94
CA ALA A 122 -16.26 3.65 4.54
C ALA A 122 -15.44 3.01 5.67
N THR A 123 -15.51 3.57 6.88
CA THR A 123 -14.85 3.00 8.06
C THR A 123 -15.32 1.59 8.36
N THR A 124 -16.61 1.30 8.20
CA THR A 124 -17.16 -0.06 8.44
C THR A 124 -16.63 -1.05 7.41
N LEU A 125 -16.61 -0.67 6.12
CA LEU A 125 -16.07 -1.51 5.06
C LEU A 125 -14.58 -1.81 5.27
N PHE A 126 -13.78 -0.81 5.64
CA PHE A 126 -12.35 -0.99 5.90
C PHE A 126 -12.05 -1.81 7.17
N ARG A 127 -12.98 -1.88 8.12
CA ARG A 127 -12.87 -2.73 9.33
C ARG A 127 -13.14 -4.20 9.08
N VAL A 128 -14.09 -4.49 8.19
CA VAL A 128 -14.55 -5.84 7.90
C VAL A 128 -13.56 -6.59 7.02
N TYR A 129 -12.84 -5.85 6.18
CA TYR A 129 -11.76 -6.37 5.36
C TYR A 129 -10.52 -6.73 6.20
#